data_AF-A0AAD9VT55-F1
#
_entry.id   AF-A0AAD9VT55-F1
#
_cell.length_a   1.000
_cell.length_b   1.000
_cell.length_c   1.000
_cell.angle_alpha   90.00
_cell.angle_beta   90.00
_cell.angle_gamma   90.00
#
_symmetry.space_group_name_H-M   'P 1'
#
loop_
_entity.id
_entity.type
_entity.pdbx_description
1 polymer ?
#
loop_
_entity_poly.entity_id
_entity_poly.type
_entity_poly.pdbx_seq_one_letter_code
_entity_poly.pdbx_strand_id
1 'polypeptide(L)'
;MENLKEVIVHGKKISWVLMQEVKDENKLLCSQCHAACNSSCNGAGPKNCVTCAEGWYMVEEQGCFDINECLESDESCPGNQFCVNKEGGYTCLDSDLLGRKKQENLARYATYLGLCIATCIILQRNIYAASVIGILVATYISVSEYMIAHSNIQDTTANMNVLKPS
;
A
#
# COMPACT_ATOMS: atom_id res chain seq x y z
N MET A 1 -4.45 -35.00 -23.11
CA MET A 1 -3.53 -34.76 -22.00
C MET A 1 -2.42 -33.85 -22.51
N GLU A 2 -2.69 -32.55 -22.57
CA GLU A 2 -1.72 -31.57 -23.05
C GLU A 2 -0.66 -31.36 -21.97
N ASN A 3 0.58 -31.69 -22.31
CA ASN A 3 1.73 -31.58 -21.42
C ASN A 3 2.06 -30.10 -21.20
N LEU A 4 1.63 -29.53 -20.07
CA LEU A 4 2.10 -28.26 -19.54
C LEU A 4 3.61 -28.38 -19.29
N LYS A 5 4.43 -27.85 -20.20
CA LYS A 5 5.86 -27.66 -19.94
C LYS A 5 5.96 -26.42 -19.03
N GLU A 6 6.26 -26.63 -17.77
CA GLU A 6 6.57 -25.54 -16.83
C GLU A 6 8.09 -25.30 -16.80
N VAL A 7 8.53 -24.06 -16.66
CA VAL A 7 9.93 -23.68 -16.44
C VAL A 7 10.09 -23.17 -15.03
N ILE A 8 11.17 -23.55 -14.37
CA ILE A 8 11.51 -22.98 -13.07
C ILE A 8 12.46 -21.80 -13.30
N VAL A 9 11.97 -20.58 -13.11
CA VAL A 9 12.75 -19.34 -13.17
C VAL A 9 12.82 -18.75 -11.77
N HIS A 10 14.02 -18.59 -11.21
CA HIS A 10 14.23 -18.13 -9.82
C HIS A 10 13.39 -18.88 -8.77
N GLY A 11 13.23 -20.21 -8.94
CA GLY A 11 12.47 -21.05 -8.00
C GLY A 11 10.94 -20.96 -8.15
N LYS A 12 10.42 -20.17 -9.10
CA LYS A 12 8.99 -20.14 -9.45
C LYS A 12 8.72 -21.00 -10.68
N LYS A 13 7.69 -21.84 -10.61
CA LYS A 13 7.12 -22.50 -11.79
C LYS A 13 6.38 -21.47 -12.64
N ILE A 14 6.77 -21.31 -13.89
CA ILE A 14 6.18 -20.39 -14.85
C ILE A 14 5.85 -21.19 -16.12
N SER A 15 4.66 -21.01 -16.66
CA SER A 15 4.27 -21.62 -17.93
C SER A 15 4.92 -20.88 -19.10
N TRP A 16 5.45 -21.59 -20.10
CA TRP A 16 6.09 -20.95 -21.27
C TRP A 16 5.18 -19.96 -22.00
N VAL A 17 3.86 -20.13 -21.91
CA VAL A 17 2.88 -19.22 -22.55
C VAL A 17 2.75 -17.87 -21.83
N LEU A 18 3.26 -17.73 -20.60
CA LEU A 18 3.25 -16.48 -19.83
C LEU A 18 4.57 -15.69 -19.96
N MET A 19 5.34 -15.95 -21.00
CA MET A 19 6.60 -15.28 -21.28
C MET A 19 6.57 -14.61 -22.64
N GLN A 20 7.17 -13.42 -22.71
CA GLN A 20 7.39 -12.67 -23.93
C GLN A 20 8.87 -12.61 -24.25
N GLU A 21 9.18 -12.66 -25.54
CA GLU A 21 10.53 -12.43 -26.05
C GLU A 21 10.79 -10.93 -26.14
N VAL A 22 11.79 -10.47 -25.40
CA VAL A 22 12.29 -9.10 -25.39
C VAL A 22 13.69 -9.10 -25.98
N LYS A 23 13.94 -8.26 -26.98
CA LYS A 23 15.26 -8.11 -27.58
C LYS A 23 16.01 -6.96 -26.90
N ASP A 24 17.13 -7.26 -26.26
CA ASP A 24 17.98 -6.27 -25.58
C ASP A 24 19.42 -6.37 -26.10
N GLU A 25 19.90 -5.33 -26.79
CA GLU A 25 21.27 -5.21 -27.33
C GLU A 25 21.89 -6.54 -27.86
N ASN A 26 21.13 -7.28 -28.68
CA ASN A 26 21.44 -8.60 -29.27
C ASN A 26 21.31 -9.84 -28.36
N LYS A 27 20.70 -9.72 -27.19
CA LYS A 27 20.26 -10.85 -26.35
C LYS A 27 18.76 -11.06 -26.50
N LEU A 28 18.37 -12.33 -26.66
CA LEU A 28 16.97 -12.75 -26.53
C LEU A 28 16.70 -12.96 -25.04
N LEU A 29 15.92 -12.07 -24.44
CA LEU A 29 15.50 -12.16 -23.05
C LEU A 29 14.05 -12.63 -23.01
N CYS A 30 13.73 -13.55 -22.12
CA CYS A 30 12.33 -13.86 -21.83
C CYS A 30 11.93 -13.08 -20.57
N SER A 31 10.91 -12.24 -20.67
CA SER A 31 10.28 -11.62 -19.50
C SER A 31 8.88 -12.17 -19.30
N GLN A 32 8.34 -12.05 -18.10
CA GLN A 32 6.96 -12.42 -17.86
C GLN A 32 6.00 -11.47 -18.60
N CYS A 33 4.84 -11.99 -19.02
CA CYS A 33 3.73 -11.18 -19.51
C CYS A 33 3.24 -10.20 -18.42
N HIS A 34 2.47 -9.19 -18.82
CA HIS A 34 1.79 -8.30 -17.88
C HIS A 34 0.83 -9.09 -16.99
N ALA A 35 0.65 -8.67 -15.73
CA ALA A 35 -0.25 -9.33 -14.78
C ALA A 35 -1.71 -9.37 -15.25
N ALA A 36 -2.08 -8.45 -16.14
CA ALA A 36 -3.39 -8.39 -16.79
C ALA A 36 -3.65 -9.53 -17.80
N CYS A 37 -2.64 -10.33 -18.18
CA CYS A 37 -2.81 -11.38 -19.19
C CYS A 37 -3.04 -12.75 -18.53
N ASN A 38 -4.08 -13.47 -18.94
CA ASN A 38 -4.44 -14.77 -18.36
C ASN A 38 -3.60 -15.94 -18.91
N SER A 39 -3.42 -15.99 -20.23
CA SER A 39 -2.84 -17.16 -20.91
C SER A 39 -1.62 -16.85 -21.77
N SER A 40 -1.67 -15.77 -22.56
CA SER A 40 -0.60 -15.42 -23.52
C SER A 40 -0.56 -13.91 -23.79
N CYS A 41 0.63 -13.41 -24.17
CA CYS A 41 0.85 -12.04 -24.59
C CYS A 41 1.70 -11.96 -25.87
N ASN A 42 1.40 -10.98 -26.72
CA ASN A 42 2.08 -10.74 -28.00
C ASN A 42 3.19 -9.66 -27.89
N GLY A 43 3.41 -9.13 -26.69
CA GLY A 43 4.30 -8.00 -26.45
C GLY A 43 4.10 -7.40 -25.06
N ALA A 44 4.87 -6.35 -24.76
CA ALA A 44 4.92 -5.78 -23.42
C ALA A 44 3.65 -4.99 -23.07
N GLY A 45 3.27 -5.04 -21.79
CA GLY A 45 2.16 -4.27 -21.23
C GLY A 45 0.78 -4.91 -21.44
N PRO A 46 -0.26 -4.31 -20.84
CA PRO A 46 -1.62 -4.87 -20.82
C PRO A 46 -2.33 -4.82 -22.18
N LYS A 47 -1.86 -3.98 -23.12
CA LYS A 47 -2.43 -3.87 -24.45
C LYS A 47 -2.26 -5.16 -25.28
N ASN A 48 -1.18 -5.89 -25.02
CA ASN A 48 -0.74 -7.02 -25.84
C ASN A 48 -1.22 -8.37 -25.29
N CYS A 49 -2.12 -8.39 -24.31
CA CYS A 49 -2.71 -9.63 -23.83
C CYS A 49 -3.63 -10.23 -24.90
N VAL A 50 -3.54 -11.54 -25.11
CA VAL A 50 -4.48 -12.27 -25.97
C VAL A 50 -5.84 -12.41 -25.26
N THR A 51 -5.80 -12.66 -23.96
CA THR A 51 -6.98 -12.70 -23.08
C THR A 51 -6.65 -12.03 -21.75
N CYS A 52 -7.63 -11.30 -21.21
CA CYS A 52 -7.49 -10.64 -19.91
C CYS A 52 -7.63 -11.65 -18.76
N ALA A 53 -6.84 -11.43 -17.72
CA ALA A 53 -6.93 -12.12 -16.43
C ALA A 53 -8.21 -11.72 -15.70
N GLU A 54 -8.55 -12.49 -14.66
CA GLU A 54 -9.65 -12.13 -13.75
C GLU A 54 -9.36 -10.77 -13.08
N GLY A 55 -10.40 -9.94 -12.90
CA GLY A 55 -10.26 -8.54 -12.47
C GLY A 55 -9.90 -7.57 -13.61
N TRP A 56 -9.84 -8.03 -14.86
CA TRP A 56 -9.56 -7.19 -16.03
C TRP A 56 -10.58 -7.43 -17.15
N TYR A 57 -10.86 -6.38 -17.94
CA TYR A 57 -11.74 -6.45 -19.10
C TYR A 57 -11.03 -5.97 -20.37
N MET A 58 -11.36 -6.58 -21.51
CA MET A 58 -10.75 -6.23 -22.79
C MET A 58 -11.45 -5.01 -23.40
N VAL A 59 -10.67 -3.98 -23.70
CA VAL A 59 -11.11 -2.81 -24.46
C VAL A 59 -10.46 -2.86 -25.84
N GLU A 60 -11.27 -2.81 -26.90
CA GLU A 60 -10.78 -2.80 -28.28
C GLU A 60 -9.74 -1.70 -28.47
N GLU A 61 -8.64 -2.00 -29.17
CA GLU A 61 -7.50 -1.10 -29.43
C GLU A 61 -6.70 -0.62 -28.20
N GLN A 62 -7.16 -0.87 -26.97
CA GLN A 62 -6.48 -0.45 -25.74
C GLN A 62 -5.99 -1.63 -24.89
N GLY A 63 -6.56 -2.82 -25.10
CA GLY A 63 -6.28 -4.10 -24.44
C GLY A 63 -6.86 -4.20 -23.05
N CYS A 64 -6.17 -4.86 -22.11
CA CYS A 64 -6.76 -5.17 -20.80
C CYS A 64 -6.76 -3.99 -19.84
N PHE A 65 -7.94 -3.62 -19.36
CA PHE A 65 -8.15 -2.59 -18.35
C PHE A 65 -8.59 -3.22 -17.04
N ASP A 66 -8.09 -2.65 -15.95
CA ASP A 66 -8.44 -3.04 -14.58
C ASP A 66 -9.92 -2.75 -14.33
N ILE A 67 -10.66 -3.73 -13.82
CA ILE A 67 -12.02 -3.54 -13.36
C ILE A 67 -11.95 -2.76 -12.05
N ASN A 68 -12.73 -1.70 -11.91
CA ASN A 68 -12.82 -0.99 -10.65
C ASN A 68 -14.00 -1.51 -9.84
N GLU A 69 -13.78 -2.58 -9.07
CA GLU A 69 -14.86 -3.23 -8.31
C GLU A 69 -15.45 -2.29 -7.24
N CYS A 70 -14.70 -1.26 -6.81
CA CYS A 70 -15.21 -0.25 -5.89
C CYS A 70 -16.20 0.73 -6.53
N LEU A 71 -16.25 0.82 -7.85
CA LEU A 71 -17.24 1.63 -8.58
C LEU A 71 -18.41 0.80 -9.11
N GLU A 72 -18.23 -0.52 -9.28
CA GLU A 72 -19.27 -1.40 -9.79
C GLU A 72 -20.24 -1.89 -8.71
N SER A 73 -19.80 -2.07 -7.46
CA SER A 73 -20.70 -2.46 -6.38
C SER A 73 -20.39 -1.82 -5.03
N ASP A 74 -21.43 -1.27 -4.38
CA ASP A 74 -21.39 -0.81 -2.99
C ASP A 74 -21.22 -1.99 -1.99
N GLU A 75 -21.39 -3.24 -2.44
CA GLU A 75 -21.21 -4.45 -1.62
C GLU A 75 -19.86 -5.16 -1.81
N SER A 76 -18.90 -4.55 -2.52
CA SER A 76 -17.56 -5.17 -2.70
C SER A 76 -16.88 -5.46 -1.37
N CYS A 77 -17.15 -4.68 -0.32
CA CYS A 77 -16.61 -4.90 1.02
C CYS A 77 -17.72 -5.13 2.04
N PRO A 78 -17.64 -6.20 2.87
CA PRO A 78 -18.65 -6.45 3.89
C PRO A 78 -18.50 -5.51 5.09
N GLY A 79 -19.63 -5.00 5.59
CA GLY A 79 -19.69 -4.24 6.85
C GLY A 79 -19.17 -2.81 6.76
N ASN A 80 -18.53 -2.33 7.83
CA ASN A 80 -18.05 -0.94 7.95
C ASN A 80 -16.62 -0.83 7.39
N GLN A 81 -16.40 -1.28 6.16
CA GLN A 81 -15.10 -1.27 5.49
C GLN A 81 -15.15 -0.41 4.23
N PHE A 82 -14.03 0.25 3.90
CA PHE A 82 -13.89 1.06 2.70
C PHE A 82 -13.17 0.26 1.62
N CYS A 83 -13.74 0.23 0.42
CA CYS A 83 -13.14 -0.37 -0.75
C CYS A 83 -12.04 0.53 -1.33
N VAL A 84 -10.89 -0.06 -1.66
CA VAL A 84 -9.80 0.61 -2.37
C VAL A 84 -9.44 -0.22 -3.60
N ASN A 85 -9.58 0.40 -4.79
CA ASN A 85 -9.27 -0.24 -6.06
C ASN A 85 -7.78 -0.48 -6.22
N LYS A 86 -7.39 -1.60 -6.82
CA LYS A 86 -6.00 -1.97 -7.06
C LYS A 86 -5.87 -2.70 -8.40
N GLU A 87 -4.70 -2.63 -9.02
CA GLU A 87 -4.45 -3.43 -10.23
C GLU A 87 -4.68 -4.94 -9.98
N GLY A 88 -5.63 -5.51 -10.72
CA GLY A 88 -6.09 -6.89 -10.67
C GLY A 88 -7.09 -7.21 -9.56
N GLY A 89 -7.70 -6.21 -8.91
CA GLY A 89 -8.78 -6.41 -7.94
C GLY A 89 -8.93 -5.29 -6.91
N TYR A 90 -9.40 -5.61 -5.70
CA TYR A 90 -9.63 -4.60 -4.67
C TYR A 90 -9.17 -5.06 -3.29
N THR A 91 -9.03 -4.11 -2.37
CA THR A 91 -8.78 -4.38 -0.96
C THR A 91 -9.80 -3.65 -0.10
N CYS A 92 -10.20 -4.30 1.00
CA CYS A 92 -11.13 -3.73 1.97
C CYS A 92 -10.37 -3.26 3.20
N LEU A 93 -10.49 -1.98 3.53
CA LEU A 93 -9.86 -1.39 4.70
C LEU A 93 -10.89 -1.12 5.79
N ASP A 94 -10.55 -1.52 7.01
CA ASP A 94 -11.44 -1.34 8.15
C ASP A 94 -11.53 0.14 8.59
N SER A 95 -12.76 0.66 8.69
CA SER A 95 -13.00 2.04 9.12
C SER A 95 -12.48 2.32 10.54
N ASP A 96 -12.45 1.30 11.40
CA ASP A 96 -11.99 1.44 12.77
C ASP A 96 -10.48 1.60 12.85
N LEU A 97 -9.73 1.19 11.81
CA LEU A 97 -8.29 1.43 11.72
C LEU A 97 -8.00 2.93 11.51
N LEU A 98 -8.78 3.58 10.65
CA LEU A 98 -8.67 5.02 10.38
C LEU A 98 -9.16 5.86 11.58
N GLY A 99 -10.23 5.41 12.24
CA GLY A 99 -10.73 6.01 13.47
C GLY A 99 -9.73 5.95 14.63
N ARG A 100 -9.06 4.81 14.81
CA ARG A 100 -8.06 4.61 15.88
C ARG A 100 -6.84 5.52 15.71
N LYS A 101 -6.31 5.71 14.49
CA LYS A 101 -5.20 6.67 14.25
C LYS A 101 -5.60 8.12 14.53
N LYS A 102 -6.85 8.51 14.24
CA LYS A 102 -7.35 9.87 14.54
C LYS A 102 -7.52 10.10 16.04
N GLN A 103 -7.95 9.09 16.81
CA GLN A 103 -8.04 9.18 18.26
C GLN A 103 -6.67 9.29 18.95
N GLU A 104 -5.65 8.62 18.42
CA GLU A 104 -4.27 8.69 18.95
C GLU A 104 -3.72 10.13 18.91
N ASN A 105 -3.91 10.85 17.79
CA ASN A 105 -3.45 12.22 17.63
C ASN A 105 -4.15 13.19 18.60
N LEU A 106 -5.48 13.05 18.77
CA LEU A 106 -6.24 13.94 19.67
C LEU A 106 -5.81 13.76 21.13
N ALA A 107 -5.64 12.52 21.58
CA ALA A 107 -5.18 12.23 22.93
C ALA A 107 -3.77 12.80 23.18
N ARG A 108 -2.87 12.68 22.20
CA ARG A 108 -1.51 13.25 22.28
C ARG A 108 -1.53 14.78 22.43
N TYR A 109 -2.26 15.49 21.57
CA TYR A 109 -2.35 16.96 21.67
C TYR A 109 -2.98 17.42 22.99
N ALA A 110 -3.97 16.69 23.51
CA ALA A 110 -4.57 16.99 24.82
C ALA A 110 -3.55 16.82 25.96
N THR A 111 -2.71 15.78 25.93
CA THR A 111 -1.65 15.59 26.94
C THR A 111 -0.58 16.68 26.86
N TYR A 112 -0.19 17.12 25.66
CA TYR A 112 0.79 18.19 25.49
C TYR A 112 0.28 19.53 26.02
N LEU A 113 -0.99 19.85 25.75
CA LEU A 113 -1.64 21.03 26.31
C LEU A 113 -1.67 20.95 27.85
N GLY A 114 -2.00 19.78 28.41
CA GLY A 114 -1.98 19.55 29.86
C GLY A 114 -0.60 19.74 30.50
N LEU A 115 0.46 19.24 29.86
CA LEU A 115 1.85 19.40 30.33
C LEU A 115 2.32 20.86 30.30
N CYS A 116 1.97 21.60 29.25
CA CYS A 116 2.25 23.04 29.17
C CYS A 116 1.51 23.82 30.28
N ILE A 117 0.23 23.51 30.51
CA ILE A 117 -0.55 24.15 31.59
C ILE A 117 0.04 23.82 32.96
N ALA A 118 0.38 22.56 33.22
CA ALA A 118 0.96 22.13 34.49
C ALA A 118 2.32 22.78 34.76
N THR A 119 3.20 22.86 33.76
CA THR A 119 4.51 23.52 33.89
C THR A 119 4.39 25.01 34.15
N CYS A 120 3.42 25.69 33.53
CA CYS A 120 3.11 27.10 33.80
C CYS A 120 2.52 27.35 35.20
N ILE A 121 1.71 26.43 35.74
CA ILE A 121 1.11 26.55 37.08
C ILE A 121 2.13 26.25 38.18
N ILE A 122 2.99 25.24 38.01
CA ILE A 122 3.91 24.77 39.05
C ILE A 122 5.11 25.73 39.25
N LEU A 123 5.54 26.44 38.21
CA LEU A 123 6.83 27.18 38.23
C LEU A 123 6.68 28.70 38.20
N GLN A 124 5.56 29.24 38.68
CA GLN A 124 5.28 30.69 38.70
C GLN A 124 6.36 31.53 39.43
N ARG A 125 7.19 30.93 40.27
CA ARG A 125 8.26 31.61 41.03
C ARG A 125 9.59 31.70 40.26
N ASN A 126 9.82 30.86 39.25
CA ASN A 126 11.08 30.86 38.50
C ASN A 126 10.83 30.55 37.02
N ILE A 127 10.61 31.63 36.26
CA ILE A 127 10.36 31.61 34.81
C ILE A 127 11.48 30.92 34.01
N TYR A 128 12.72 31.05 34.46
CA TYR A 128 13.88 30.44 33.79
C TYR A 128 13.87 28.92 33.90
N ALA A 129 13.53 28.39 35.09
CA ALA A 129 13.38 26.94 35.28
C ALA A 129 12.21 26.37 34.47
N ALA A 130 11.10 27.13 34.39
CA ALA A 130 9.94 26.74 33.57
C ALA A 130 10.27 26.63 32.08
N SER A 131 11.03 27.60 31.56
CA SER A 131 11.45 27.60 30.16
C SER A 131 12.35 26.42 29.81
N VAL A 132 13.34 26.10 30.65
CA VAL A 132 14.25 24.97 30.41
C VAL A 132 13.50 23.64 30.40
N ILE A 133 12.60 23.42 31.37
CA ILE A 133 11.80 22.19 31.43
C ILE A 133 10.84 22.09 30.23
N GLY A 134 10.19 23.20 29.86
CA GLY A 134 9.32 23.25 28.69
C GLY A 134 10.05 22.91 27.38
N ILE A 135 11.26 23.43 27.18
CA ILE A 135 12.08 23.11 26.00
C ILE A 135 12.48 21.62 25.99
N LEU A 136 12.91 21.07 27.12
CA LEU A 136 13.27 19.65 27.22
C LEU A 136 12.07 18.74 26.90
N VAL A 137 10.88 19.05 27.44
CA VAL A 137 9.65 18.31 27.15
C VAL A 137 9.26 18.44 25.67
N ALA A 138 9.34 19.64 25.09
CA ALA A 138 9.03 19.87 23.68
C ALA A 138 9.97 19.11 22.73
N THR A 139 11.27 19.08 23.02
CA THR A 139 12.25 18.31 22.24
C THR A 139 12.00 16.81 22.35
N TYR A 140 11.73 16.30 23.56
CA TYR A 140 11.37 14.89 23.77
C TYR A 140 10.13 14.50 22.96
N ILE A 141 9.05 15.30 23.07
CA ILE A 141 7.82 15.11 22.32
C ILE A 141 8.09 15.09 20.81
N SER A 142 8.85 16.07 20.31
CA SER A 142 9.16 16.20 18.88
C SER A 142 9.94 14.98 18.36
N VAL A 143 10.90 14.48 19.14
CA VAL A 143 11.67 13.28 18.80
C VAL A 143 10.78 12.04 18.87
N SER A 144 9.94 11.89 19.90
CA SER A 144 9.00 10.77 20.00
C SER A 144 8.03 10.73 18.83
N GLU A 145 7.45 11.87 18.46
CA GLU A 145 6.56 11.98 17.29
C GLU A 145 7.30 11.67 15.99
N TYR A 146 8.53 12.16 15.81
CA TYR A 146 9.36 11.82 14.65
C TYR A 146 9.59 10.30 14.55
N MET A 147 9.89 9.65 15.67
CA MET A 147 10.08 8.19 15.72
C MET A 147 8.79 7.43 15.41
N ILE A 148 7.65 7.90 15.93
CA ILE A 148 6.33 7.29 15.69
C ILE A 148 5.85 7.54 14.25
N ALA A 149 6.18 8.68 13.66
CA ALA A 149 5.92 8.97 12.26
C ALA A 149 6.76 8.05 11.36
N HIS A 150 8.03 7.83 11.69
CA HIS A 150 8.88 6.90 10.96
C HIS A 150 8.41 5.45 11.10
N SER A 151 7.93 5.04 12.28
CA SER A 151 7.31 3.72 12.46
C SER A 151 5.96 3.61 11.76
N ASN A 152 5.14 4.67 11.72
CA ASN A 152 3.90 4.71 10.93
C ASN A 152 4.19 4.62 9.43
N ILE A 153 5.28 5.22 8.93
CA ILE A 153 5.74 5.03 7.56
C ILE A 153 6.10 3.55 7.34
N GLN A 154 6.73 2.89 8.32
CA GLN A 154 6.98 1.45 8.27
C GLN A 154 5.70 0.61 8.35
N ASP A 155 4.69 0.98 9.14
CA ASP A 155 3.37 0.31 9.20
C ASP A 155 2.56 0.53 7.93
N THR A 156 2.60 1.73 7.33
CA THR A 156 2.02 2.00 6.01
C THR A 156 2.75 1.21 4.94
N THR A 157 4.08 1.12 5.01
CA THR A 157 4.88 0.31 4.08
C THR A 157 4.65 -1.18 4.31
N ALA A 158 4.47 -1.64 5.55
CA ALA A 158 4.16 -3.02 5.89
C ALA A 158 2.74 -3.40 5.49
N ASN A 159 1.74 -2.54 5.71
CA ASN A 159 0.38 -2.72 5.18
C ASN A 159 0.38 -2.67 3.64
N MET A 160 1.22 -1.84 3.02
CA MET A 160 1.45 -1.84 1.58
C MET A 160 2.22 -3.08 1.09
N ASN A 161 3.00 -3.71 1.95
CA ASN A 161 3.66 -5.00 1.71
C ASN A 161 2.75 -6.21 2.01
N VAL A 162 1.65 -6.02 2.74
CA VAL A 162 0.55 -6.99 2.93
C VAL A 162 -0.41 -6.97 1.72
N LEU A 163 -0.38 -5.94 0.87
CA LEU A 163 -1.01 -5.92 -0.46
C LEU A 163 -0.28 -6.79 -1.50
N LYS A 164 0.39 -7.87 -1.10
CA LYS A 164 0.91 -8.88 -2.01
C LYS A 164 -0.06 -10.07 -1.99
N PRO A 165 -0.75 -10.39 -3.11
CA PRO A 165 -1.83 -11.36 -3.08
C PRO A 165 -1.31 -12.76 -2.73
N SER A 166 -2.07 -13.43 -1.88
CA SER A 166 -2.27 -14.88 -1.90
C SER A 166 -3.19 -15.26 -3.06
#